data_AF-A0A7G9TF74-F1
#
_entry.id   AF-A0A7G9TF74-F1
#
_cell.length_a   1.000
_cell.length_b   1.000
_cell.length_c   1.000
_cell.angle_alpha   90.00
_cell.angle_beta   90.00
_cell.angle_gamma   90.00
#
_symmetry.space_group_name_H-M   'P 1'
#
loop_
_entity.id
_entity.type
_entity.pdbx_description
1 polymer ?
#
loop_
_entity_poly.entity_id
_entity_poly.type
_entity_poly.pdbx_seq_one_letter_code
_entity_poly.pdbx_strand_id
1 'polypeptide(L)'
;MNYRVMCAIALFAGLSACCAEEDIGRPVDLSDLEEIRVDYTYMGWQFFEEQFTITPAKEPDAFLLRGRYETAQGDVVDVEAPVSRQSVAAVIHEAGSPKWSRERGIQALAQDVDQRALRTFEPVVRVPASLCTDEELQYLARRHLRRTALVELIDDHYGHGISWTDDYPYALVQIRRRGKPAFVVSSRSQKALMLPWDPGVPKDSPPEAHQNWSLPFSRSIRALLPPGSRSYRRLAELPEMERRLNWDAMHKAERECDAIRSHSKS
;
A
#
# COMPACT_ATOMS: atom_id res chain seq x y z
N MET A 1 41.10 -19.11 59.79
CA MET A 1 40.30 -17.89 60.00
C MET A 1 39.24 -17.83 58.92
N ASN A 2 37.99 -17.89 59.36
CA ASN A 2 36.77 -17.82 58.55
C ASN A 2 36.53 -16.37 58.11
N TYR A 3 36.10 -16.15 56.86
CA TYR A 3 35.01 -15.22 56.56
C TYR A 3 34.23 -15.72 55.34
N ARG A 4 32.98 -16.11 55.60
CA ARG A 4 31.91 -16.29 54.64
C ARG A 4 31.46 -14.91 54.14
N VAL A 5 31.22 -14.77 52.85
CA VAL A 5 30.25 -13.80 52.33
C VAL A 5 29.32 -14.55 51.37
N MET A 6 28.12 -14.84 51.89
CA MET A 6 26.91 -15.09 51.10
C MET A 6 26.52 -13.79 50.39
N CYS A 7 26.06 -13.87 49.13
CA CYS A 7 24.98 -12.99 48.68
C CYS A 7 24.26 -13.53 47.43
N ALA A 8 22.96 -13.79 47.64
CA ALA A 8 21.83 -13.67 46.74
C ALA A 8 21.85 -14.43 45.40
N ILE A 9 21.18 -15.59 45.43
CA ILE A 9 20.49 -16.17 44.27
C ILE A 9 19.29 -15.26 43.97
N ALA A 10 19.31 -14.58 42.81
CA ALA A 10 18.13 -13.92 42.27
C ALA A 10 17.31 -14.95 41.48
N LEU A 11 16.18 -15.36 42.07
CA LEU A 11 15.10 -16.09 41.41
C LEU A 11 14.44 -15.18 40.36
N PHE A 12 14.79 -15.33 39.09
CA PHE A 12 13.95 -14.87 37.99
C PHE A 12 13.03 -16.01 37.56
N ALA A 13 11.88 -16.10 38.23
CA ALA A 13 10.74 -16.87 37.78
C ALA A 13 9.64 -15.88 37.35
N GLY A 14 9.14 -16.05 36.13
CA GLY A 14 7.88 -15.49 35.68
C GLY A 14 7.99 -14.20 34.88
N LEU A 15 8.07 -14.34 33.56
CA LEU A 15 7.20 -13.68 32.57
C LEU A 15 7.46 -14.35 31.21
N SER A 16 7.08 -15.62 31.11
CA SER A 16 6.93 -16.31 29.82
C SER A 16 5.58 -15.89 29.24
N ALA A 17 5.56 -14.79 28.49
CA ALA A 17 4.40 -14.39 27.68
C ALA A 17 4.87 -13.61 26.44
N CYS A 18 4.74 -14.28 25.30
CA CYS A 18 4.53 -13.72 23.97
C CYS A 18 5.58 -12.74 23.43
N CYS A 19 6.84 -13.16 23.36
CA CYS A 19 7.61 -12.85 22.16
C CYS A 19 7.24 -13.94 21.16
N ALA A 20 6.27 -13.67 20.29
CA ALA A 20 6.18 -14.41 19.05
C ALA A 20 7.56 -14.29 18.41
N GLU A 21 8.24 -15.41 18.26
CA GLU A 21 9.43 -15.52 17.42
C GLU A 21 9.00 -14.96 16.06
N GLU A 22 9.39 -13.71 15.83
CA GLU A 22 9.29 -13.08 14.53
C GLU A 22 10.05 -14.03 13.60
N ASP A 23 9.36 -14.63 12.64
CA ASP A 23 9.87 -15.66 11.70
C ASP A 23 10.89 -15.02 10.74
N ILE A 24 11.93 -14.44 11.32
CA ILE A 24 13.05 -13.82 10.66
C ILE A 24 13.98 -14.97 10.32
N GLY A 25 13.80 -15.50 9.10
CA GLY A 25 14.92 -16.11 8.41
C GLY A 25 14.77 -17.57 8.00
N ARG A 26 13.57 -18.17 8.01
CA ARG A 26 13.41 -19.41 7.23
C ARG A 26 13.43 -19.05 5.74
N PRO A 27 14.38 -19.58 4.95
CA PRO A 27 14.40 -19.34 3.51
C PRO A 27 13.09 -19.83 2.91
N VAL A 28 12.42 -18.97 2.14
CA VAL A 28 11.22 -19.36 1.39
C VAL A 28 11.63 -20.41 0.36
N ASP A 29 11.01 -21.58 0.44
CA ASP A 29 11.18 -22.62 -0.58
C ASP A 29 10.40 -22.24 -1.85
N LEU A 30 11.14 -22.10 -2.95
CA LEU A 30 10.65 -21.74 -4.27
C LEU A 30 10.74 -22.90 -5.27
N SER A 31 11.17 -24.09 -4.83
CA SER A 31 11.41 -25.24 -5.72
C SER A 31 10.13 -25.77 -6.39
N ASP A 32 8.98 -25.51 -5.77
CA ASP A 32 7.66 -25.85 -6.29
C ASP A 32 6.98 -24.69 -7.04
N LEU A 33 7.61 -23.52 -7.16
CA LEU A 33 7.04 -22.37 -7.86
C LEU A 33 7.07 -22.62 -9.38
N GLU A 34 5.90 -22.55 -10.02
CA GLU A 34 5.77 -22.72 -11.47
C GLU A 34 5.67 -21.36 -12.17
N GLU A 35 4.83 -20.47 -11.63
CA GLU A 35 4.49 -19.19 -12.27
C GLU A 35 3.99 -18.17 -11.25
N ILE A 36 4.40 -16.90 -11.41
CA ILE A 36 3.67 -15.74 -10.89
C ILE A 36 3.21 -14.93 -12.10
N ARG A 37 1.90 -14.74 -12.23
CA ARG A 37 1.28 -13.91 -13.26
C ARG A 37 0.71 -12.65 -12.64
N VAL A 38 0.97 -11.51 -13.25
CA VAL A 38 0.41 -10.21 -12.89
C VAL A 38 -0.26 -9.63 -14.13
N ASP A 39 -1.59 -9.53 -14.09
CA ASP A 39 -2.38 -8.82 -15.09
C ASP A 39 -2.80 -7.46 -14.52
N TYR A 40 -2.71 -6.42 -15.33
CA TYR A 40 -3.22 -5.10 -15.00
C TYR A 40 -3.99 -4.52 -16.17
N THR A 41 -5.22 -4.12 -15.91
CA THR A 41 -6.02 -3.35 -16.86
C THR A 41 -6.38 -2.00 -16.26
N TYR A 42 -6.44 -0.99 -17.10
CA TYR A 42 -6.96 0.32 -16.75
C TYR A 42 -7.99 0.71 -17.80
N MET A 43 -9.19 1.08 -17.34
CA MET A 43 -10.22 1.68 -18.16
C MET A 43 -10.49 3.09 -17.66
N GLY A 44 -10.46 4.07 -18.55
CA GLY A 44 -10.71 5.48 -18.23
C GLY A 44 -10.84 6.28 -19.51
N TRP A 45 -10.18 7.42 -19.61
CA TRP A 45 -10.02 8.14 -20.89
C TRP A 45 -9.26 7.33 -21.95
N GLN A 46 -8.48 6.35 -21.50
CA GLN A 46 -7.70 5.45 -22.34
C GLN A 46 -7.85 4.01 -21.81
N PHE A 47 -7.59 3.03 -22.66
CA PHE A 47 -7.55 1.62 -22.30
C PHE A 47 -6.10 1.14 -22.34
N PHE A 48 -5.66 0.49 -21.25
CA PHE A 48 -4.35 -0.17 -21.20
C PHE A 48 -4.49 -1.57 -20.62
N GLU A 49 -3.66 -2.47 -21.14
CA GLU A 49 -3.52 -3.83 -20.64
C GLU A 49 -2.04 -4.17 -20.54
N GLU A 50 -1.64 -4.70 -19.39
CA GLU A 50 -0.30 -5.18 -19.12
C GLU A 50 -0.40 -6.60 -18.59
N GLN A 51 0.43 -7.48 -19.12
CA GLN A 51 0.54 -8.85 -18.64
C GLN A 51 2.01 -9.18 -18.42
N PHE A 52 2.32 -9.64 -17.20
CA PHE A 52 3.64 -10.08 -16.81
C PHE A 52 3.57 -11.50 -16.24
N THR A 53 4.52 -12.33 -16.68
CA THR A 53 4.69 -13.71 -16.25
C THR A 53 6.11 -13.89 -15.75
N ILE A 54 6.27 -14.30 -14.50
CA ILE A 54 7.55 -14.62 -13.87
C ILE A 54 7.62 -16.15 -13.71
N THR A 55 8.66 -16.75 -14.27
CA THR A 55 8.88 -18.21 -14.25
C THR A 55 10.30 -18.53 -13.83
N PRO A 56 10.56 -19.72 -13.24
CA PRO A 56 11.93 -20.19 -13.03
C PRO A 56 12.71 -20.20 -14.34
N ALA A 57 13.93 -19.66 -14.32
CA ALA A 57 14.82 -19.69 -15.47
C ALA A 57 15.48 -21.08 -15.61
N LYS A 58 16.23 -21.27 -16.70
CA LYS A 58 17.06 -22.48 -16.89
C LYS A 58 18.23 -22.53 -15.90
N GLU A 59 18.71 -21.37 -15.49
CA GLU A 59 19.77 -21.26 -14.49
C GLU A 59 19.23 -21.53 -13.09
N PRO A 60 19.96 -22.29 -12.25
CA PRO A 60 19.55 -22.53 -10.87
C PRO A 60 19.31 -21.21 -10.13
N ASP A 61 18.20 -21.15 -9.39
CA ASP A 61 17.83 -20.02 -8.53
C ASP A 61 17.60 -18.67 -9.23
N ALA A 62 17.51 -18.65 -10.55
CA ALA A 62 17.16 -17.47 -11.34
C ALA A 62 15.69 -17.48 -11.75
N PHE A 63 15.10 -16.28 -11.87
CA PHE A 63 13.75 -16.08 -12.36
C PHE A 63 13.78 -15.10 -13.52
N LEU A 64 12.85 -15.28 -14.45
CA LEU A 64 12.73 -14.44 -15.62
C LEU A 64 11.30 -13.90 -15.71
N LEU A 65 11.19 -12.58 -15.79
CA LEU A 65 9.96 -11.90 -16.15
C LEU A 65 9.88 -11.78 -17.67
N ARG A 66 8.71 -12.14 -18.21
CA ARG A 66 8.30 -11.86 -19.58
C ARG A 66 6.99 -11.12 -19.57
N GLY A 67 6.80 -10.19 -20.49
CA GLY A 67 5.53 -9.48 -20.59
C GLY A 67 5.55 -8.38 -21.61
N ARG A 68 4.47 -7.62 -21.61
CA ARG A 68 4.26 -6.47 -22.50
C ARG A 68 3.55 -5.36 -21.74
N TYR A 69 3.96 -4.12 -21.98
CA TYR A 69 3.30 -2.94 -21.42
C TYR A 69 3.41 -1.74 -22.36
N GLU A 70 2.62 -0.70 -22.09
CA GLU A 70 2.68 0.58 -22.79
C GLU A 70 3.31 1.65 -21.89
N THR A 71 4.30 2.37 -22.42
CA THR A 71 4.98 3.45 -21.69
C THR A 71 4.08 4.67 -21.54
N ALA A 72 4.53 5.68 -20.77
CA ALA A 72 3.80 6.95 -20.67
C ALA A 72 3.72 7.70 -22.01
N GLN A 73 4.62 7.41 -22.94
CA GLN A 73 4.71 8.01 -24.27
C GLN A 73 3.83 7.30 -25.31
N GLY A 74 3.22 6.17 -24.94
CA GLY A 74 2.40 5.35 -25.84
C GLY A 74 3.18 4.25 -26.58
N ASP A 75 4.46 4.06 -26.24
CA ASP A 75 5.27 3.02 -26.86
C ASP A 75 4.95 1.67 -26.25
N VAL A 76 4.73 0.67 -27.10
CA VAL A 76 4.59 -0.72 -26.67
C VAL A 76 5.98 -1.32 -26.46
N VAL A 77 6.22 -1.87 -25.28
CA VAL A 77 7.48 -2.51 -24.90
C VAL A 77 7.23 -3.96 -24.51
N ASP A 78 7.85 -4.88 -25.26
CA ASP A 78 8.03 -6.26 -24.83
C ASP A 78 9.24 -6.33 -23.89
N VAL A 79 9.08 -7.01 -22.75
CA VAL A 79 10.12 -7.12 -21.74
C VAL A 79 10.47 -8.58 -21.50
N GLU A 80 11.77 -8.87 -21.49
CA GLU A 80 12.36 -10.07 -20.94
C GLU A 80 13.49 -9.63 -20.01
N ALA A 81 13.34 -9.85 -18.70
CA ALA A 81 14.28 -9.34 -17.72
C ALA A 81 14.49 -10.32 -16.55
N PRO A 82 15.71 -10.44 -16.01
CA PRO A 82 15.94 -11.24 -14.82
C PRO A 82 15.26 -10.61 -13.61
N VAL A 83 14.69 -11.45 -12.75
CA VAL A 83 14.09 -11.05 -11.47
C VAL A 83 14.87 -11.70 -10.34
N SER A 84 15.17 -10.92 -9.30
CA SER A 84 15.92 -11.44 -8.17
C SER A 84 15.11 -12.51 -7.42
N ARG A 85 15.78 -13.57 -6.98
CA ARG A 85 15.19 -14.58 -6.10
C ARG A 85 14.56 -13.96 -4.85
N GLN A 86 15.18 -12.92 -4.31
CA GLN A 86 14.70 -12.22 -3.11
C GLN A 86 13.34 -11.55 -3.35
N SER A 87 13.14 -10.90 -4.51
CA SER A 87 11.86 -10.30 -4.89
C SER A 87 10.77 -11.36 -5.02
N VAL A 88 11.09 -12.49 -5.65
CA VAL A 88 10.15 -13.63 -5.77
C VAL A 88 9.83 -14.21 -4.40
N ALA A 89 10.84 -14.44 -3.56
CA ALA A 89 10.66 -14.94 -2.20
C ALA A 89 9.78 -14.00 -1.35
N ALA A 90 9.94 -12.69 -1.48
CA ALA A 90 9.13 -11.70 -0.77
C ALA A 90 7.65 -11.82 -1.16
N VAL A 91 7.33 -11.97 -2.45
CA VAL A 91 5.93 -12.17 -2.89
C VAL A 91 5.35 -13.46 -2.34
N ILE A 92 6.10 -14.56 -2.38
CA ILE A 92 5.63 -15.84 -1.84
C ILE A 92 5.43 -15.79 -0.32
N HIS A 93 6.34 -15.12 0.41
CA HIS A 93 6.21 -14.90 1.84
C HIS A 93 4.96 -14.09 2.17
N GLU A 94 4.76 -12.96 1.50
CA GLU A 94 3.61 -12.08 1.76
C GLU A 94 2.28 -12.72 1.34
N ALA A 95 2.26 -13.51 0.26
CA ALA A 95 1.07 -14.26 -0.15
C ALA A 95 0.68 -15.37 0.85
N GLY A 96 1.66 -15.92 1.57
CA GLY A 96 1.45 -16.91 2.64
C GLY A 96 1.23 -16.30 4.02
N SER A 97 1.42 -14.98 4.17
CA SER A 97 1.34 -14.30 5.46
C SER A 97 -0.10 -14.03 5.88
N PRO A 98 -0.37 -13.86 7.19
CA PRO A 98 -1.67 -13.41 7.66
C PRO A 98 -2.07 -12.08 7.03
N LYS A 99 -3.30 -11.99 6.52
CA LYS A 99 -3.84 -10.77 5.94
C LYS A 99 -3.85 -9.65 6.98
N TRP A 100 -3.57 -8.43 6.53
CA TRP A 100 -3.69 -7.27 7.40
C TRP A 100 -5.13 -6.75 7.39
N SER A 101 -5.62 -6.38 8.57
CA SER A 101 -6.87 -5.64 8.70
C SER A 101 -6.68 -4.21 8.18
N ARG A 102 -7.80 -3.54 7.87
CA ARG A 102 -7.80 -2.14 7.45
C ARG A 102 -7.10 -1.24 8.46
N GLU A 103 -7.41 -1.37 9.74
CA GLU A 103 -6.84 -0.55 10.80
C GLU A 103 -5.31 -0.67 10.84
N ARG A 104 -4.79 -1.90 10.75
CA ARG A 104 -3.34 -2.14 10.67
C ARG A 104 -2.72 -1.50 9.42
N GLY A 105 -3.37 -1.66 8.27
CA GLY A 105 -2.92 -1.08 7.00
C GLY A 105 -2.88 0.45 7.03
N ILE A 106 -3.95 1.10 7.48
CA ILE A 106 -4.02 2.56 7.60
C ILE A 106 -2.97 3.08 8.59
N GLN A 107 -2.78 2.42 9.73
CA GLN A 107 -1.74 2.80 10.69
C GLN A 107 -0.34 2.71 10.09
N ALA A 108 -0.05 1.65 9.32
CA ALA A 108 1.23 1.50 8.62
C ALA A 108 1.41 2.58 7.52
N LEU A 109 0.36 2.88 6.74
CA LEU A 109 0.38 3.97 5.76
C LEU A 109 0.71 5.31 6.42
N ALA A 110 0.07 5.63 7.55
CA ALA A 110 0.33 6.87 8.27
C ALA A 110 1.77 7.01 8.78
N GLN A 111 2.46 5.89 9.01
CA GLN A 111 3.87 5.86 9.38
C GLN A 111 4.81 6.02 8.18
N ASP A 112 4.40 5.51 7.02
CA ASP A 112 5.20 5.51 5.79
C ASP A 112 5.09 6.81 4.97
N VAL A 113 4.05 7.61 5.20
CA VAL A 113 3.86 8.90 4.55
C VAL A 113 4.96 9.90 4.93
N ASP A 114 5.51 10.60 3.94
CA ASP A 114 6.46 11.67 4.17
C ASP A 114 5.77 12.89 4.79
N GLN A 115 6.00 13.07 6.09
CA GLN A 115 5.52 14.21 6.86
C GLN A 115 6.01 15.57 6.33
N ARG A 116 7.09 15.60 5.54
CA ARG A 116 7.57 16.82 4.88
C ARG A 116 6.75 17.15 3.64
N ALA A 117 6.34 16.13 2.87
CA ALA A 117 5.44 16.29 1.74
C ALA A 117 4.06 16.81 2.18
N LEU A 118 3.57 16.37 3.36
CA LEU A 118 2.34 16.84 4.00
C LEU A 118 2.37 18.30 4.52
N ARG A 119 3.29 19.15 4.06
CA ARG A 119 3.35 20.57 4.46
C ARG A 119 3.40 21.51 3.26
N THR A 120 3.26 20.95 2.07
CA THR A 120 3.23 21.68 0.82
C THR A 120 1.77 21.95 0.45
N PHE A 121 1.29 23.12 0.86
CA PHE A 121 -0.06 23.57 0.51
C PHE A 121 0.03 24.40 -0.78
N GLU A 122 -0.46 23.83 -1.87
CA GLU A 122 -0.59 24.57 -3.12
C GLU A 122 -1.68 25.65 -2.96
N PRO A 123 -1.48 26.86 -3.51
CA PRO A 123 -2.53 27.87 -3.57
C PRO A 123 -3.69 27.34 -4.42
N VAL A 124 -4.89 27.33 -3.87
CA VAL A 124 -6.10 26.92 -4.60
C VAL A 124 -7.03 28.11 -4.69
N VAL A 125 -7.49 28.41 -5.91
CA VAL A 125 -8.56 29.39 -6.11
C VAL A 125 -9.87 28.77 -5.64
N ARG A 126 -10.47 29.35 -4.59
CA ARG A 126 -11.71 28.84 -3.99
C ARG A 126 -12.90 29.66 -4.46
N VAL A 127 -13.97 28.97 -4.87
CA VAL A 127 -15.23 29.59 -5.31
C VAL A 127 -16.41 28.85 -4.65
N PRO A 128 -17.18 29.50 -3.77
CA PRO A 128 -16.98 30.86 -3.26
C PRO A 128 -15.66 30.98 -2.47
N ALA A 129 -15.15 32.20 -2.33
CA ALA A 129 -13.99 32.43 -1.49
C ALA A 129 -14.31 32.06 -0.04
N SER A 130 -13.39 31.37 0.64
CA SER A 130 -13.51 31.06 2.06
C SER A 130 -13.60 32.36 2.88
N LEU A 131 -14.29 32.30 4.02
CA LEU A 131 -14.34 33.41 4.97
C LEU A 131 -13.01 33.63 5.69
N CYS A 132 -12.04 32.74 5.50
CA CYS A 132 -10.74 32.74 6.15
C CYS A 132 -9.60 32.96 5.17
N THR A 133 -8.50 33.51 5.68
CA THR A 133 -7.28 33.72 4.91
C THR A 133 -6.56 32.39 4.65
N ASP A 134 -5.75 32.33 3.59
CA ASP A 134 -4.96 31.13 3.29
C ASP A 134 -4.04 30.72 4.43
N GLU A 135 -3.46 31.68 5.16
CA GLU A 135 -2.59 31.40 6.31
C GLU A 135 -3.36 30.72 7.46
N GLU A 136 -4.57 31.19 7.76
CA GLU A 136 -5.46 30.57 8.75
C GLU A 136 -5.83 29.14 8.34
N LEU A 137 -6.18 28.94 7.06
CA LEU A 137 -6.52 27.63 6.53
C LEU A 137 -5.34 26.66 6.60
N GLN A 138 -4.14 27.10 6.22
CA GLN A 138 -2.93 26.27 6.33
C GLN A 138 -2.60 25.93 7.78
N TYR A 139 -2.76 26.88 8.71
CA TYR A 139 -2.56 26.64 10.13
C TYR A 139 -3.52 25.56 10.65
N LEU A 140 -4.81 25.65 10.31
CA LEU A 140 -5.81 24.66 10.67
C LEU A 140 -5.56 23.30 9.99
N ALA A 141 -5.21 23.28 8.71
CA ALA A 141 -4.93 22.06 7.96
C ALA A 141 -3.77 21.26 8.56
N ARG A 142 -2.71 21.93 9.04
CA ARG A 142 -1.59 21.27 9.73
C ARG A 142 -2.01 20.53 11.00
N ARG A 143 -3.15 20.86 11.62
CA ARG A 143 -3.69 20.11 12.78
C ARG A 143 -4.23 18.75 12.35
N HIS A 144 -4.86 18.68 11.18
CA HIS A 144 -5.39 17.45 10.57
C HIS A 144 -4.28 16.51 10.06
N LEU A 145 -3.05 17.01 9.93
CA LEU A 145 -1.88 16.24 9.50
C LEU A 145 -1.00 15.76 10.67
N ARG A 146 -1.45 15.95 11.92
CA ARG A 146 -0.80 15.36 13.10
C ARG A 146 -1.14 13.87 13.21
N ARG A 147 -0.24 13.07 13.78
CA ARG A 147 -0.30 11.59 13.83
C ARG A 147 -1.71 10.98 13.92
N THR A 148 -2.49 11.27 14.98
CA THR A 148 -3.82 10.66 15.15
C THR A 148 -4.81 11.13 14.08
N ALA A 149 -4.86 12.42 13.80
CA ALA A 149 -5.75 12.98 12.77
C ALA A 149 -5.36 12.54 11.35
N LEU A 150 -4.08 12.26 11.11
CA LEU A 150 -3.60 11.73 9.85
C LEU A 150 -4.12 10.31 9.59
N VAL A 151 -4.19 9.46 10.61
CA VAL A 151 -4.79 8.12 10.49
C VAL A 151 -6.25 8.24 10.04
N GLU A 152 -7.03 9.11 10.69
CA GLU A 152 -8.43 9.37 10.31
C GLU A 152 -8.53 9.94 8.88
N LEU A 153 -7.63 10.84 8.50
CA LEU A 153 -7.62 11.44 7.17
C LEU A 153 -7.29 10.41 6.07
N ILE A 154 -6.36 9.50 6.32
CA ILE A 154 -6.04 8.40 5.40
C ILE A 154 -7.20 7.41 5.35
N ASP A 155 -7.80 7.06 6.49
CA ASP A 155 -8.96 6.16 6.50
C ASP A 155 -10.14 6.73 5.71
N ASP A 156 -10.42 8.03 5.89
CA ASP A 156 -11.40 8.77 5.09
C ASP A 156 -11.03 8.75 3.61
N HIS A 157 -9.77 9.00 3.25
CA HIS A 157 -9.32 9.00 1.86
C HIS A 157 -9.59 7.66 1.16
N TYR A 158 -9.42 6.54 1.87
CA TYR A 158 -9.69 5.20 1.35
C TYR A 158 -11.18 4.79 1.43
N GLY A 159 -11.92 5.23 2.45
CA GLY A 159 -13.32 4.82 2.66
C GLY A 159 -14.38 5.72 2.01
N HIS A 160 -14.15 7.03 2.04
CA HIS A 160 -15.10 8.07 1.66
C HIS A 160 -14.51 9.11 0.71
N GLY A 161 -13.21 9.01 0.40
CA GLY A 161 -12.54 9.90 -0.53
C GLY A 161 -13.14 9.76 -1.94
N ILE A 162 -13.04 10.83 -2.72
CA ILE A 162 -13.59 10.87 -4.08
C ILE A 162 -13.05 9.67 -4.88
N SER A 163 -13.95 8.83 -5.36
CA SER A 163 -13.66 7.87 -6.42
C SER A 163 -13.83 8.59 -7.74
N TRP A 164 -12.78 8.61 -8.56
CA TRP A 164 -12.81 9.21 -9.89
C TRP A 164 -13.71 8.38 -10.79
N THR A 165 -14.55 9.05 -11.58
CA THR A 165 -15.50 8.40 -12.49
C THR A 165 -14.86 7.88 -13.77
N ASP A 166 -13.55 8.06 -13.92
CA ASP A 166 -12.73 7.81 -15.10
C ASP A 166 -11.42 7.09 -14.76
N ASP A 167 -11.31 6.52 -13.56
CA ASP A 167 -10.18 5.68 -13.12
C ASP A 167 -10.71 4.30 -12.73
N TYR A 168 -10.69 3.33 -13.63
CA TYR A 168 -11.12 1.96 -13.34
C TYR A 168 -9.93 1.00 -13.48
N PRO A 169 -9.02 0.97 -12.50
CA PRO A 169 -7.92 0.03 -12.50
C PRO A 169 -8.41 -1.36 -12.06
N TYR A 170 -7.77 -2.39 -12.58
CA TYR A 170 -7.94 -3.76 -12.12
C TYR A 170 -6.58 -4.46 -12.18
N ALA A 171 -6.11 -4.95 -11.04
CA ALA A 171 -4.94 -5.82 -10.95
C ALA A 171 -5.38 -7.22 -10.54
N LEU A 172 -4.76 -8.23 -11.14
CA LEU A 172 -4.90 -9.63 -10.78
C LEU A 172 -3.51 -10.24 -10.63
N VAL A 173 -3.26 -10.87 -9.49
CA VAL A 173 -2.04 -11.64 -9.24
C VAL A 173 -2.42 -13.10 -9.06
N GLN A 174 -1.76 -13.98 -9.81
CA GLN A 174 -1.92 -15.42 -9.71
C GLN A 174 -0.57 -16.06 -9.42
N ILE A 175 -0.51 -16.94 -8.42
CA ILE A 175 0.69 -17.69 -8.06
C ILE A 175 0.37 -19.17 -8.17
N ARG A 176 1.09 -19.86 -9.06
CA ARG A 176 0.93 -21.29 -9.31
C ARG A 176 2.13 -22.04 -8.74
N ARG A 177 1.84 -23.03 -7.92
CA ARG A 177 2.85 -23.92 -7.33
C ARG A 177 2.46 -25.37 -7.60
N ARG A 178 3.46 -26.20 -7.87
CA ARG A 178 3.28 -27.61 -8.18
C ARG A 178 2.56 -28.33 -7.05
N GLY A 179 1.47 -29.01 -7.37
CA GLY A 179 0.70 -29.79 -6.41
C GLY A 179 -0.07 -28.95 -5.37
N LYS A 180 -0.19 -27.63 -5.56
CA LYS A 180 -0.94 -26.74 -4.68
C LYS A 180 -2.04 -26.00 -5.46
N PRO A 181 -3.16 -25.63 -4.81
CA PRO A 181 -4.13 -24.72 -5.40
C PRO A 181 -3.47 -23.39 -5.79
N ALA A 182 -3.89 -22.81 -6.91
CA ALA A 182 -3.43 -21.49 -7.31
C ALA A 182 -3.87 -20.45 -6.27
N PHE A 183 -2.93 -19.63 -5.81
CA PHE A 183 -3.27 -18.43 -5.05
C PHE A 183 -3.67 -17.35 -6.05
N VAL A 184 -4.80 -16.69 -5.81
CA VAL A 184 -5.34 -15.63 -6.66
C VAL A 184 -5.72 -14.48 -5.76
N VAL A 185 -5.36 -13.27 -6.16
CA VAL A 185 -5.75 -12.04 -5.47
C VAL A 185 -5.92 -10.93 -6.48
N SER A 186 -6.90 -10.05 -6.27
CA SER A 186 -7.17 -8.94 -7.17
C SER A 186 -7.38 -7.62 -6.43
N SER A 187 -7.26 -6.50 -7.12
CA SER A 187 -7.63 -5.19 -6.57
C SER A 187 -8.23 -4.32 -7.66
N ARG A 188 -9.26 -3.56 -7.30
CA ARG A 188 -9.87 -2.51 -8.13
C ARG A 188 -9.64 -1.10 -7.58
N SER A 189 -8.76 -0.98 -6.60
CA SER A 189 -8.56 0.28 -5.90
C SER A 189 -7.89 1.33 -6.80
N GLN A 190 -8.50 2.50 -6.85
CA GLN A 190 -7.94 3.73 -7.44
C GLN A 190 -6.87 4.38 -6.55
N LYS A 191 -6.66 3.86 -5.34
CA LYS A 191 -5.83 4.48 -4.32
C LYS A 191 -4.42 3.89 -4.34
N ALA A 192 -3.50 4.57 -3.66
CA ALA A 192 -2.10 4.16 -3.58
C ALA A 192 -1.94 2.70 -3.14
N LEU A 193 -0.90 2.05 -3.67
CA LEU A 193 -0.57 0.65 -3.40
C LEU A 193 -1.67 -0.34 -3.81
N MET A 194 -2.72 0.11 -4.51
CA MET A 194 -3.88 -0.70 -4.87
C MET A 194 -4.51 -1.41 -3.67
N LEU A 195 -4.54 -0.77 -2.50
CA LEU A 195 -5.20 -1.34 -1.32
C LEU A 195 -6.70 -1.04 -1.33
N PRO A 196 -7.56 -1.97 -0.92
CA PRO A 196 -7.25 -3.33 -0.46
C PRO A 196 -7.04 -4.36 -1.60
N TRP A 197 -6.46 -5.51 -1.25
CA TRP A 197 -6.41 -6.70 -2.09
C TRP A 197 -7.45 -7.74 -1.69
N ASP A 198 -8.10 -8.35 -2.66
CA ASP A 198 -9.19 -9.31 -2.50
C ASP A 198 -8.76 -10.72 -2.92
N PRO A 199 -8.52 -11.62 -1.96
CA PRO A 199 -8.05 -12.97 -2.23
C PRO A 199 -9.21 -13.88 -2.67
N GLY A 200 -8.88 -14.78 -3.58
CA GLY A 200 -9.81 -15.73 -4.19
C GLY A 200 -10.29 -15.28 -5.57
N VAL A 201 -11.45 -15.79 -5.96
CA VAL A 201 -12.08 -15.43 -7.23
C VAL A 201 -12.49 -13.95 -7.19
N PRO A 202 -12.17 -13.14 -8.22
CA PRO A 202 -12.58 -11.74 -8.30
C PRO A 202 -14.09 -11.58 -8.13
N LYS A 203 -14.51 -10.64 -7.28
CA LYS A 203 -15.91 -10.29 -7.01
C LYS A 203 -16.07 -8.78 -7.06
N ASP A 204 -17.21 -8.28 -7.49
CA ASP A 204 -17.43 -6.83 -7.65
C ASP A 204 -17.53 -6.08 -6.32
N SER A 205 -17.97 -6.76 -5.25
CA SER A 205 -18.07 -6.18 -3.90
C SER A 205 -17.66 -7.22 -2.85
N PRO A 206 -16.35 -7.44 -2.68
CA PRO A 206 -15.84 -8.39 -1.70
C PRO A 206 -16.08 -7.87 -0.27
N PRO A 207 -16.44 -8.75 0.69
CA PRO A 207 -16.60 -8.34 2.09
C PRO A 207 -15.29 -7.81 2.68
N GLU A 208 -15.34 -6.73 3.45
CA GLU A 208 -14.17 -6.10 4.07
C GLU A 208 -13.35 -7.08 4.92
N ALA A 209 -14.02 -7.99 5.65
CA ALA A 209 -13.36 -9.00 6.48
C ALA A 209 -12.43 -9.96 5.70
N HIS A 210 -12.58 -10.03 4.38
CA HIS A 210 -11.76 -10.90 3.53
C HIS A 210 -10.60 -10.17 2.84
N GLN A 211 -10.63 -8.84 2.85
CA GLN A 211 -9.63 -7.97 2.25
C GLN A 211 -8.27 -8.13 2.94
N ASN A 212 -7.21 -7.82 2.20
CA ASN A 212 -5.85 -7.77 2.67
C ASN A 212 -5.29 -6.36 2.47
N TRP A 213 -4.97 -5.70 3.58
CA TRP A 213 -4.40 -4.35 3.61
C TRP A 213 -2.86 -4.37 3.78
N SER A 214 -2.19 -5.45 3.39
CA SER A 214 -0.74 -5.59 3.54
C SER A 214 0.01 -4.69 2.55
N LEU A 215 0.67 -3.64 3.08
CA LEU A 215 1.57 -2.78 2.30
C LEU A 215 2.78 -3.58 1.77
N PRO A 216 3.44 -4.45 2.57
CA PRO A 216 4.51 -5.31 2.06
C PRO A 216 4.08 -6.19 0.89
N PHE A 217 2.83 -6.66 0.86
CA PHE A 217 2.31 -7.40 -0.29
C PHE A 217 2.29 -6.53 -1.57
N SER A 218 1.69 -5.33 -1.54
CA SER A 218 1.72 -4.42 -2.69
C SER A 218 3.14 -4.08 -3.16
N ARG A 219 4.05 -3.86 -2.20
CA ARG A 219 5.45 -3.52 -2.47
C ARG A 219 6.23 -4.68 -3.10
N SER A 220 5.99 -5.91 -2.63
CA SER A 220 6.65 -7.10 -3.18
C SER A 220 6.19 -7.36 -4.61
N ILE A 221 4.89 -7.19 -4.92
CA ILE A 221 4.39 -7.24 -6.30
C ILE A 221 5.05 -6.17 -7.16
N ARG A 222 5.08 -4.90 -6.70
CA ARG A 222 5.74 -3.82 -7.43
C ARG A 222 7.20 -4.12 -7.75
N ALA A 223 7.92 -4.75 -6.83
CA ALA A 223 9.33 -5.11 -7.01
C ALA A 223 9.57 -6.17 -8.10
N LEU A 224 8.52 -6.85 -8.57
CA LEU A 224 8.59 -7.74 -9.73
C LEU A 224 8.41 -6.98 -11.06
N LEU A 225 7.83 -5.77 -11.06
CA LEU A 225 7.34 -5.12 -12.27
C LEU A 225 8.36 -4.16 -12.89
N PRO A 226 8.37 -3.99 -14.23
CA PRO A 226 9.22 -3.00 -14.89
C PRO A 226 8.87 -1.57 -14.43
N PRO A 227 9.85 -0.72 -14.07
CA PRO A 227 9.58 0.64 -13.61
C PRO A 227 8.80 1.54 -14.58
N GLY A 228 8.85 1.23 -15.87
CA GLY A 228 8.11 1.94 -16.92
C GLY A 228 6.62 1.59 -17.00
N SER A 229 6.18 0.49 -16.37
CA SER A 229 4.79 0.03 -16.47
C SER A 229 3.83 0.89 -15.64
N ARG A 230 2.55 0.92 -16.04
CA ARG A 230 1.47 1.58 -15.30
C ARG A 230 1.16 0.87 -14.00
N SER A 231 1.16 -0.47 -14.01
CA SER A 231 1.02 -1.28 -12.79
C SER A 231 2.11 -0.97 -11.75
N TYR A 232 3.36 -0.81 -12.16
CA TYR A 232 4.45 -0.39 -11.27
C TYR A 232 4.18 0.99 -10.65
N ARG A 233 3.79 1.96 -11.48
CA ARG A 233 3.49 3.33 -11.04
C ARG A 233 2.31 3.35 -10.07
N ARG A 234 1.23 2.63 -10.37
CA ARG A 234 0.04 2.55 -9.54
C ARG A 234 0.34 2.01 -8.14
N LEU A 235 1.19 0.99 -8.06
CA LEU A 235 1.68 0.46 -6.79
C LEU A 235 2.72 1.36 -6.10
N ALA A 236 3.03 2.54 -6.65
CA ALA A 236 3.97 3.52 -6.12
C ALA A 236 3.34 4.85 -5.70
N GLU A 237 2.02 5.03 -5.86
CA GLU A 237 1.30 6.32 -5.77
C GLU A 237 1.21 6.97 -4.37
N LEU A 238 2.15 6.71 -3.46
CA LEU A 238 2.22 7.41 -2.17
C LEU A 238 2.38 8.94 -2.35
N PRO A 239 3.23 9.47 -3.25
CA PRO A 239 3.33 10.93 -3.43
C PRO A 239 2.03 11.58 -3.92
N GLU A 240 1.27 10.86 -4.75
CA GLU A 240 -0.04 11.35 -5.23
C GLU A 240 -1.07 11.34 -4.10
N MET A 241 -1.08 10.28 -3.28
CA MET A 241 -1.88 10.24 -2.06
C MET A 241 -1.52 11.39 -1.11
N GLU A 242 -0.23 11.67 -0.88
CA GLU A 242 0.23 12.76 -0.03
C GLU A 242 -0.28 14.13 -0.50
N ARG A 243 -0.17 14.40 -1.81
CA ARG A 243 -0.75 15.60 -2.42
C ARG A 243 -2.26 15.67 -2.18
N ARG A 244 -2.95 14.55 -2.31
CA ARG A 244 -4.39 14.50 -2.09
C ARG A 244 -4.77 14.70 -0.62
N LEU A 245 -4.01 14.15 0.32
CA LEU A 245 -4.20 14.35 1.75
C LEU A 245 -4.02 15.83 2.13
N ASN A 246 -3.08 16.56 1.50
CA ASN A 246 -2.96 18.00 1.69
C ASN A 246 -4.23 18.75 1.25
N TRP A 247 -4.81 18.39 0.11
CA TRP A 247 -6.09 18.97 -0.35
C TRP A 247 -7.24 18.64 0.59
N ASP A 248 -7.38 17.38 1.01
CA ASP A 248 -8.44 16.94 1.90
C ASP A 248 -8.32 17.64 3.28
N ALA A 249 -7.10 17.83 3.79
CA ALA A 249 -6.84 18.59 5.03
C ALA A 249 -7.19 20.08 4.89
N MET A 250 -6.86 20.71 3.77
CA MET A 250 -7.24 22.10 3.49
C MET A 250 -8.76 22.25 3.40
N HIS A 251 -9.44 21.30 2.79
CA HIS A 251 -10.89 21.32 2.69
C HIS A 251 -11.58 21.09 4.05
N LYS A 252 -11.04 20.21 4.90
CA LYS A 252 -11.49 20.09 6.31
C LYS A 252 -11.29 21.40 7.08
N ALA A 253 -10.13 22.04 6.93
CA ALA A 253 -9.82 23.32 7.56
C ALA A 253 -10.76 24.45 7.13
N GLU A 254 -11.10 24.52 5.85
CA GLU A 254 -12.08 25.48 5.32
C GLU A 254 -13.44 25.32 5.97
N ARG A 255 -13.98 24.10 6.01
CA ARG A 255 -15.27 23.82 6.66
C ARG A 255 -15.25 24.16 8.15
N GLU A 256 -14.16 23.85 8.86
CA GLU A 256 -13.98 24.23 10.27
C GLU A 256 -14.01 25.75 10.43
N CYS A 257 -13.30 26.48 9.58
CA CYS A 257 -13.18 27.93 9.67
C CYS A 257 -14.49 28.65 9.32
N ASP A 258 -15.18 28.23 8.27
CA ASP A 258 -16.48 28.78 7.87
C ASP A 258 -17.55 28.51 8.94
N ALA A 259 -17.52 27.35 9.60
CA ALA A 259 -18.41 27.05 10.73
C ALA A 259 -18.17 27.99 11.91
N ILE A 260 -16.90 28.23 12.28
CA ILE A 260 -16.55 29.17 13.37
C ILE A 260 -17.03 30.59 13.03
N ARG A 261 -16.79 31.06 11.79
CA ARG A 261 -17.11 32.44 11.40
C ARG A 261 -18.60 32.67 11.14
N SER A 262 -19.34 31.65 10.68
CA SER A 262 -20.80 31.75 10.55
C SER A 262 -21.50 31.85 11.91
N HIS A 263 -21.03 31.12 12.93
CA HIS A 263 -21.53 31.27 14.30
C HIS A 263 -21.14 32.58 14.98
N SER A 264 -20.06 33.23 14.54
CA SER A 264 -19.69 34.56 15.05
C SER A 264 -20.53 35.72 14.49
N LYS A 265 -21.35 35.46 13.46
CA LYS A 265 -22.22 36.45 12.79
C LYS A 265 -23.69 36.35 13.22
N SER A 266 -24.04 35.38 14.06
CA SER A 266 -25.37 35.19 14.67
C SER A 266 -25.38 35.66 16.12
#